data_AF-A0A1D8NAC3-F1
#
_entry.id   AF-A0A1D8NAC3-F1
#
_cell.length_a   1.000
_cell.length_b   1.000
_cell.length_c   1.000
_cell.angle_alpha   90.00
_cell.angle_beta   90.00
_cell.angle_gamma   90.00
#
_symmetry.space_group_name_H-M   'P 1'
#
loop_
_entity.id
_entity.type
_entity.pdbx_description
1 polymer ?
#
loop_
_entity_poly.entity_id
_entity_poly.type
_entity_poly.pdbx_seq_one_letter_code
_entity_poly.pdbx_strand_id
1 'polypeptide(L)'
;MKFSLITTTLVLLTVGSALPAPADNAPYACHKTCGEMILDSRKCASGNSWNRDCLCDPGTPFFDALDPCLQCGAALWNDYGSYLEPPLAFCGFPTKPY
;
A
#
# COMPACT_ATOMS: atom_id res chain seq x y z
N MET A 1 -8.63 -58.84 15.16
CA MET A 1 -9.14 -57.92 14.12
C MET A 1 -9.87 -56.78 14.84
N LYS A 2 -9.32 -55.56 14.85
CA LYS A 2 -9.85 -54.41 15.59
C LYS A 2 -10.15 -53.30 14.58
N PHE A 3 -11.43 -53.04 14.34
CA PHE A 3 -11.90 -52.03 13.38
C PHE A 3 -11.71 -50.64 13.98
N SER A 4 -10.97 -49.77 13.28
CA SER A 4 -10.81 -48.35 13.64
C SER A 4 -11.89 -47.54 12.93
N LEU A 5 -12.74 -46.87 13.69
CA LEU A 5 -13.74 -45.93 13.19
C LEU A 5 -13.06 -44.61 12.84
N ILE A 6 -13.15 -44.20 11.57
CA ILE A 6 -12.69 -42.90 11.09
C ILE A 6 -13.79 -41.89 11.38
N THR A 7 -13.54 -41.00 12.34
CA THR A 7 -14.44 -39.90 12.70
C THR A 7 -14.27 -38.78 11.68
N THR A 8 -15.22 -38.64 10.75
CA THR A 8 -15.24 -37.55 9.77
C THR A 8 -15.71 -36.26 10.45
N THR A 9 -14.79 -35.36 10.78
CA THR A 9 -15.11 -34.03 11.29
C THR A 9 -15.63 -33.15 10.15
N LEU A 10 -16.91 -32.79 10.21
CA LEU A 10 -17.55 -31.83 9.31
C LEU A 10 -17.03 -30.42 9.61
N VAL A 11 -16.25 -29.84 8.70
CA VAL A 11 -15.76 -28.46 8.80
C VAL A 11 -16.90 -27.53 8.36
N LEU A 12 -17.53 -26.83 9.30
CA LEU A 12 -18.45 -25.74 8.99
C LEU A 12 -17.64 -24.54 8.46
N LEU A 13 -17.84 -24.20 7.18
CA LEU A 13 -17.37 -22.96 6.59
C LEU A 13 -18.30 -21.82 7.03
N THR A 14 -17.84 -20.97 7.95
CA THR A 14 -18.52 -19.72 8.27
C THR A 14 -18.28 -18.71 7.16
N VAL A 15 -19.33 -18.36 6.41
CA VAL A 15 -19.34 -17.21 5.50
C VAL A 15 -19.34 -15.94 6.33
N GLY A 16 -18.15 -15.42 6.62
CA GLY A 16 -17.97 -14.09 7.20
C GLY A 16 -18.35 -13.02 6.18
N SER A 17 -19.43 -12.30 6.42
CA SER A 17 -19.77 -11.09 5.66
C SER A 17 -18.82 -9.98 6.11
N ALA A 18 -17.79 -9.67 5.32
CA ALA A 18 -16.93 -8.53 5.59
C ALA A 18 -17.73 -7.24 5.35
N LEU A 19 -17.98 -6.47 6.41
CA LEU A 19 -18.48 -5.11 6.29
C LEU A 19 -17.43 -4.26 5.57
N PRO A 20 -17.84 -3.29 4.74
CA PRO A 20 -16.89 -2.36 4.13
C PRO A 20 -16.12 -1.63 5.24
N ALA A 21 -14.80 -1.53 5.07
CA ALA A 21 -13.98 -0.70 5.94
C ALA A 21 -14.54 0.74 5.91
N PRO A 22 -14.50 1.47 7.03
CA PRO A 22 -14.86 2.88 7.02
C PRO A 22 -13.98 3.58 5.97
N ALA A 23 -14.61 4.35 5.09
CA ALA A 23 -13.88 5.19 4.15
C ALA A 23 -13.01 6.17 4.94
N ASP A 24 -11.76 6.36 4.51
CA ASP A 24 -10.95 7.42 5.05
C ASP A 24 -11.56 8.79 4.75
N ASN A 25 -11.18 9.80 5.53
CA ASN A 25 -11.67 11.17 5.40
C ASN A 25 -10.76 12.03 4.50
N ALA A 26 -9.94 11.42 3.63
CA ALA A 26 -9.03 12.16 2.78
C ALA A 26 -9.78 12.82 1.60
N PRO A 27 -9.36 14.02 1.16
CA PRO A 27 -9.86 14.61 -0.07
C PRO A 27 -9.57 13.72 -1.28
N TYR A 28 -10.44 13.72 -2.29
CA TYR A 28 -10.22 12.99 -3.56
C TYR A 28 -8.86 13.33 -4.20
N ALA A 29 -8.45 14.60 -4.15
CA ALA A 29 -7.15 15.02 -4.66
C ALA A 29 -5.98 14.27 -3.97
N CYS A 30 -6.11 13.98 -2.68
CA CYS A 30 -5.12 13.23 -1.92
C CYS A 30 -5.03 11.77 -2.38
N HIS A 31 -6.18 11.11 -2.54
CA HIS A 31 -6.23 9.76 -3.12
C HIS A 31 -5.60 9.71 -4.49
N LYS A 32 -5.94 10.67 -5.36
CA LYS A 32 -5.39 10.75 -6.71
C LYS A 32 -3.87 10.86 -6.66
N THR A 33 -3.35 11.83 -5.93
CA THR A 33 -1.90 12.09 -5.90
C THR A 33 -1.12 10.96 -5.23
N CYS A 34 -1.52 10.51 -4.04
CA CYS A 34 -0.84 9.39 -3.38
C CYS A 34 -1.01 8.06 -4.14
N GLY A 35 -2.15 7.86 -4.80
CA GLY A 35 -2.39 6.70 -5.65
C GLY A 35 -1.49 6.70 -6.89
N GLU A 36 -1.36 7.84 -7.56
CA GLU A 36 -0.44 8.02 -8.70
C GLU A 36 1.01 7.80 -8.26
N MET A 37 1.41 8.32 -7.09
CA MET A 37 2.75 8.12 -6.53
C MET A 37 3.06 6.62 -6.29
N ILE A 38 2.10 5.82 -5.82
CA ILE A 38 2.25 4.36 -5.72
C ILE A 38 2.46 3.73 -7.10
N LEU A 39 1.70 4.16 -8.11
CA LEU A 39 1.84 3.63 -9.46
C LEU A 39 3.19 4.00 -10.08
N ASP A 40 3.66 5.22 -9.86
CA ASP A 40 4.96 5.70 -10.35
C ASP A 40 6.12 4.96 -9.68
N SER A 41 6.01 4.65 -8.38
CA SER A 41 7.01 3.81 -7.73
C SER A 41 7.11 2.43 -8.36
N ARG A 42 5.98 1.81 -8.71
CA ARG A 42 5.93 0.49 -9.35
C ARG A 42 6.49 0.49 -10.76
N LYS A 43 6.36 1.59 -11.52
CA LYS A 43 6.96 1.71 -12.86
C LYS A 43 8.49 1.66 -12.83
N CYS A 44 9.10 2.15 -11.76
CA CYS A 44 10.55 2.15 -11.56
C CYS A 44 11.08 0.94 -10.78
N ALA A 45 10.21 -0.02 -10.42
CA ALA A 45 10.58 -1.17 -9.61
C ALA A 45 11.12 -2.34 -10.44
N SER A 46 12.09 -3.06 -9.88
CA SER A 46 12.59 -4.35 -10.36
C SER A 46 12.71 -5.32 -9.19
N GLY A 47 11.72 -6.21 -9.05
CA GLY A 47 11.60 -7.07 -7.87
C GLY A 47 11.33 -6.25 -6.61
N ASN A 48 12.23 -6.36 -5.63
CA ASN A 48 12.11 -5.69 -4.32
C ASN A 48 12.95 -4.38 -4.23
N SER A 49 13.38 -3.82 -5.37
CA SER A 49 14.21 -2.61 -5.44
C SER A 49 13.72 -1.66 -6.54
N TRP A 50 14.27 -0.44 -6.58
CA TRP A 50 13.94 0.60 -7.56
C TRP A 50 15.18 1.08 -8.31
N ASN A 51 14.97 1.58 -9.54
CA ASN A 51 15.96 2.37 -10.23
C ASN A 51 15.96 3.80 -9.66
N ARG A 52 17.12 4.30 -9.21
CA ARG A 52 17.25 5.60 -8.56
C ARG A 52 16.90 6.76 -9.50
N ASP A 53 17.50 6.81 -10.67
CA ASP A 53 17.32 7.91 -11.64
C ASP A 53 15.86 7.99 -12.14
N CYS A 54 15.17 6.84 -12.21
CA CYS A 54 13.75 6.76 -12.58
C CYS A 54 12.83 7.29 -11.47
N LEU A 55 13.19 7.07 -10.20
CA LEU A 55 12.27 7.26 -9.07
C LEU A 55 12.55 8.52 -8.24
N CYS A 56 13.82 8.78 -7.94
CA CYS A 56 14.21 9.67 -6.85
C CYS A 56 14.68 11.05 -7.32
N ASP A 57 15.00 11.19 -8.60
CA ASP A 57 15.55 12.45 -9.11
C ASP A 57 14.47 13.54 -9.22
N PRO A 58 14.83 14.81 -9.00
CA PRO A 58 13.90 15.92 -9.19
C PRO A 58 13.28 15.94 -10.59
N GLY A 59 11.97 16.19 -10.67
CA GLY A 59 11.22 16.20 -11.93
C GLY A 59 10.74 14.83 -12.41
N THR A 60 10.99 13.76 -11.63
CA THR A 60 10.28 12.49 -11.82
C THR A 60 8.85 12.60 -11.26
N PRO A 61 7.86 11.89 -11.83
CA PRO A 61 6.48 11.93 -11.33
C PRO A 61 6.35 11.55 -9.85
N PHE A 62 7.17 10.61 -9.37
CA PHE A 62 7.20 10.23 -7.96
C PHE A 62 7.73 11.35 -7.06
N PHE A 63 8.81 12.02 -7.47
CA PHE A 63 9.35 13.18 -6.76
C PHE A 63 8.35 14.33 -6.72
N ASP A 64 7.71 14.64 -7.84
CA ASP A 64 6.77 15.76 -7.95
C ASP A 64 5.48 15.53 -7.12
N ALA A 65 5.13 14.27 -6.86
CA ALA A 65 4.00 13.88 -6.02
C ALA A 65 4.34 13.83 -4.51
N LEU A 66 5.62 13.92 -4.13
CA LEU A 66 6.10 13.75 -2.75
C LEU A 66 5.39 14.70 -1.77
N ASP A 67 5.61 16.00 -1.93
CA ASP A 67 5.08 17.00 -1.00
C ASP A 67 3.54 17.02 -1.00
N PRO A 68 2.85 17.04 -2.16
CA PRO A 68 1.39 17.02 -2.17
C PRO A 68 0.80 15.78 -1.51
N CYS A 69 1.42 14.60 -1.66
CA CYS A 69 0.94 13.38 -1.00
C CYS A 69 1.17 13.42 0.51
N LEU A 70 2.40 13.75 0.95
CA LEU A 70 2.74 13.73 2.38
C LEU A 70 2.03 14.82 3.20
N GLN A 71 1.63 15.93 2.57
CA GLN A 71 0.82 16.98 3.22
C GLN A 71 -0.63 16.57 3.54
N CYS A 72 -1.20 15.61 2.80
CA CYS A 72 -2.60 15.23 2.95
C CYS A 72 -2.80 13.76 3.35
N GLY A 73 -1.75 12.94 3.25
CA GLY A 73 -1.81 11.48 3.30
C GLY A 73 -2.08 10.88 4.68
N ALA A 74 -2.17 11.69 5.75
CA ALA A 74 -2.36 11.20 7.11
C ALA A 74 -3.58 10.30 7.26
N ALA A 75 -4.71 10.67 6.62
CA ALA A 75 -5.93 9.87 6.61
C ALA A 75 -5.82 8.58 5.77
N LEU A 76 -4.94 8.57 4.76
CA LEU A 76 -4.74 7.45 3.84
C LEU A 76 -3.70 6.43 4.34
N TRP A 77 -2.87 6.82 5.30
CA TRP A 77 -1.59 6.13 5.50
C TRP A 77 -1.73 4.69 5.99
N ASN A 78 -2.83 4.36 6.67
CA ASN A 78 -3.13 2.99 7.08
C ASN A 78 -3.22 2.03 5.87
N ASP A 79 -3.73 2.52 4.74
CA ASP A 79 -3.91 1.72 3.52
C ASP A 79 -2.77 1.94 2.52
N TYR A 80 -2.20 3.15 2.46
CA TYR A 80 -1.24 3.54 1.43
C TYR A 80 0.21 3.37 1.89
N GLY A 81 0.48 3.48 3.21
CA GLY A 81 1.82 3.52 3.78
C GLY A 81 2.66 2.29 3.42
N SER A 82 2.07 1.10 3.46
CA SER A 82 2.79 -0.14 3.09
C SER A 82 3.34 -0.15 1.66
N TYR A 83 2.77 0.65 0.75
CA TYR A 83 3.20 0.79 -0.63
C TYR A 83 4.16 1.97 -0.86
N LEU A 84 4.10 2.99 0.01
CA LEU A 84 4.88 4.22 -0.13
C LEU A 84 6.12 4.26 0.76
N GLU A 85 6.08 3.68 1.96
CA GLU A 85 7.22 3.69 2.89
C GLU A 85 8.48 3.06 2.28
N PRO A 86 8.43 1.88 1.62
CA PRO A 86 9.63 1.31 1.01
C PRO A 86 10.28 2.17 -0.09
N PRO A 87 9.57 2.67 -1.13
CA PRO A 87 10.19 3.55 -2.12
C PRO A 87 10.63 4.91 -1.56
N LEU A 88 9.89 5.47 -0.59
CA LEU A 88 10.30 6.70 0.11
C LEU A 88 11.62 6.49 0.85
N ALA A 89 11.74 5.40 1.60
CA ALA A 89 12.96 5.03 2.32
C ALA A 89 14.12 4.79 1.35
N PHE A 90 13.87 4.13 0.22
CA PHE A 90 14.86 3.94 -0.83
C PHE A 90 15.41 5.27 -1.36
N CYS A 91 14.55 6.26 -1.60
CA CYS A 91 14.98 7.58 -2.05
C CYS A 91 15.57 8.47 -0.95
N GLY A 92 15.42 8.10 0.32
CA GLY A 92 15.86 8.90 1.47
C GLY A 92 14.89 10.03 1.83
N PHE A 93 13.62 9.89 1.47
CA PHE A 93 12.56 10.87 1.74
C PHE A 93 11.84 10.59 3.06
N PRO A 94 11.04 11.53 3.60
CA PRO A 94 10.19 11.26 4.74
C PRO A 94 9.26 10.09 4.46
N THR A 95 9.19 9.13 5.37
CA THR A 95 8.37 7.91 5.23
C THR A 95 7.01 8.05 5.90
N LYS A 96 6.63 9.25 6.34
CA LYS A 96 5.34 9.53 6.95
C LYS A 96 4.80 10.89 6.50
N PRO A 97 3.47 11.04 6.45
CA PRO A 97 2.81 12.33 6.28
C PRO A 97 3.18 13.32 7.40
N TYR A 98 3.06 14.62 7.12
CA TYR A 98 3.36 15.71 8.05
C TYR A 98 2.27 16.80 8.05
#